data_AF-A0A839DWZ6-F1
#
_entry.id   AF-A0A839DWZ6-F1
#
_cell.length_a   1.000
_cell.length_b   1.000
_cell.length_c   1.000
_cell.angle_alpha   90.00
_cell.angle_beta   90.00
_cell.angle_gamma   90.00
#
_symmetry.space_group_name_H-M   'P 1'
#
loop_
_entity.id
_entity.type
_entity.pdbx_description
1 polymer ?
#
loop_
_entity_poly.entity_id
_entity_poly.type
_entity_poly.pdbx_seq_one_letter_code
_entity_poly.pdbx_strand_id
1 'polypeptide(L)'
;MNDESVVPLRPGFDNEFRGFNRNQVIEHIELLEDQITMLTTDRDEAVRINEDQRRITDETRHQLEETVAELKRLEDSETGLPQATRRMQNMLMMADEEANTIREHARRDAETIRGTASTDAEHMRREAEATATALREECAGLVADLENKRERIDSDHASQTAEIEAKREEMHRSIQAEYNDVMSQAQSDATEMLRQTRQRCEELETESQRYHARIVDDLDGRAAKLESFRQLILETLDSMSGFASMYRSSVTQQSAVAAPQEWPALTEHPNAAADELRRHGQDGAVAIAHGENGPAGHAGPVGPVGPVGHEDNERRRISPITDEDVLGEEVPLASESKQPASAVGHPVHSSTQGS
;
A
#
# COMPACT_ATOMS: atom_id res chain seq x y z
N MET A 1 -120.62 49.18 26.57
CA MET A 1 -120.78 47.98 27.41
C MET A 1 -120.64 48.49 28.84
N ASN A 2 -121.68 48.99 29.49
CA ASN A 2 -123.05 48.45 29.61
C ASN A 2 -123.01 47.09 30.32
N ASP A 3 -122.88 47.12 31.64
CA ASP A 3 -123.96 46.59 32.47
C ASP A 3 -124.43 47.73 33.38
N GLU A 4 -125.72 48.02 33.33
CA GLU A 4 -126.33 49.08 34.14
C GLU A 4 -126.62 48.47 35.51
N SER A 5 -125.84 48.84 36.52
CA SER A 5 -125.89 48.18 37.84
C SER A 5 -127.18 48.54 38.58
N VAL A 6 -128.25 47.81 38.29
CA VAL A 6 -129.57 47.94 38.92
C VAL A 6 -129.43 47.61 40.41
N VAL A 7 -129.19 48.64 41.22
CA VAL A 7 -129.20 48.55 42.68
C VAL A 7 -130.59 48.06 43.10
N PRO A 8 -130.71 46.88 43.74
CA PRO A 8 -132.02 46.38 44.14
C PRO A 8 -132.62 47.32 45.20
N LEU A 9 -133.67 48.04 44.82
CA LEU A 9 -134.45 48.84 45.76
C LEU A 9 -135.03 47.88 46.81
N ARG A 10 -134.49 47.96 48.03
CA ARG A 10 -134.93 47.12 49.14
C ARG A 10 -136.41 47.42 49.49
N PRO A 11 -137.15 46.47 50.07
CA PRO A 11 -138.52 46.69 50.50
C PRO A 11 -138.64 47.93 51.38
N GLY A 12 -139.64 48.77 51.12
CA GLY A 12 -139.92 49.94 51.96
C GLY A 12 -140.42 49.52 53.34
N PHE A 13 -140.17 50.36 54.34
CA PHE A 13 -140.54 50.12 55.74
C PHE A 13 -142.04 49.82 55.92
N ASP A 14 -142.34 48.85 56.77
CA ASP A 14 -143.72 48.50 57.13
C ASP A 14 -144.38 49.66 57.90
N ASN A 15 -145.67 49.86 57.63
CA ASN A 15 -146.47 50.92 58.26
C ASN A 15 -147.31 50.34 59.40
N GLU A 16 -147.03 50.80 60.61
CA GLU A 16 -147.89 50.60 61.77
C GLU A 16 -148.96 51.72 61.84
N PHE A 17 -149.97 51.54 62.69
CA PHE A 17 -151.18 52.37 62.73
C PHE A 17 -150.94 53.87 63.06
N ARG A 18 -149.69 54.25 63.42
CA ARG A 18 -149.21 55.64 63.52
C ARG A 18 -147.74 55.83 63.08
N GLY A 19 -147.32 55.22 61.96
CA GLY A 19 -146.05 55.54 61.29
C GLY A 19 -145.22 54.32 60.88
N PHE A 20 -144.01 54.54 60.36
CA PHE A 20 -143.08 53.47 60.01
C PHE A 20 -142.63 52.66 61.23
N ASN A 21 -142.42 51.36 61.07
CA ASN A 21 -141.81 50.54 62.13
C ASN A 21 -140.41 51.07 62.47
N ARG A 22 -140.26 51.57 63.70
CA ARG A 22 -139.05 52.26 64.15
C ARG A 22 -137.81 51.36 64.13
N ASN A 23 -137.97 50.05 64.34
CA ASN A 23 -136.85 49.12 64.42
C ASN A 23 -136.27 48.87 63.01
N GLN A 24 -137.12 48.68 62.00
CA GLN A 24 -136.67 48.55 60.60
C GLN A 24 -135.94 49.80 60.10
N VAL A 25 -136.38 51.00 60.51
CA VAL A 25 -135.70 52.26 60.17
C VAL A 25 -134.33 52.35 60.84
N ILE A 26 -134.21 51.92 62.10
CA ILE A 26 -132.92 51.87 62.81
C ILE A 26 -131.98 50.84 62.15
N GLU A 27 -132.44 49.60 61.93
CA GLU A 27 -131.66 48.54 61.27
C GLU A 27 -131.17 48.95 59.87
N HIS A 28 -131.96 49.74 59.12
CA HIS A 28 -131.52 50.28 57.84
C HIS A 28 -130.52 51.43 57.95
N ILE A 29 -130.62 52.27 58.98
CA ILE A 29 -129.62 53.32 59.26
C ILE A 29 -128.30 52.66 59.69
N GLU A 30 -128.34 51.69 60.60
CA GLU A 30 -127.18 50.90 61.03
C GLU A 30 -126.50 50.22 59.83
N LEU A 31 -127.27 49.60 58.93
CA LEU A 31 -126.74 49.02 57.69
C LEU A 31 -126.12 50.07 56.74
N LEU A 32 -126.67 51.28 56.66
CA LEU A 32 -126.10 52.36 55.85
C LEU A 32 -124.84 52.94 56.48
N GLU A 33 -124.78 53.03 57.81
CA GLU A 33 -123.59 53.44 58.57
C GLU A 33 -122.46 52.41 58.43
N ASP A 34 -122.77 51.10 58.47
CA ASP A 34 -121.84 50.02 58.14
C ASP A 34 -121.35 50.11 56.68
N GLN A 35 -122.25 50.33 55.72
CA GLN A 35 -121.87 50.45 54.30
C GLN A 35 -121.02 51.70 54.03
N ILE A 36 -121.33 52.83 54.67
CA ILE A 36 -120.51 54.05 54.58
C ILE A 36 -119.14 53.79 55.23
N THR A 37 -119.09 53.11 56.38
CA THR A 37 -117.84 52.76 57.08
C THR A 37 -116.96 51.84 56.21
N MET A 38 -117.55 50.82 55.58
CA MET A 38 -116.86 49.96 54.62
C MET A 38 -116.36 50.77 53.42
N LEU A 39 -117.20 51.58 52.77
CA LEU A 39 -116.80 52.41 51.63
C LEU A 39 -115.72 53.45 51.99
N THR A 40 -115.70 53.99 53.21
CA THR A 40 -114.58 54.84 53.66
C THR A 40 -113.30 54.05 53.89
N THR A 41 -113.40 52.79 54.33
CA THR A 41 -112.26 51.89 54.53
C THR A 41 -111.67 51.49 53.16
N ASP A 42 -112.51 51.03 52.23
CA ASP A 42 -112.16 50.70 50.85
C ASP A 42 -111.53 51.90 50.12
N ARG A 43 -112.09 53.11 50.31
CA ARG A 43 -111.54 54.36 49.77
C ARG A 43 -110.16 54.66 50.35
N ASP A 44 -109.98 54.56 51.66
CA ASP A 44 -108.73 54.94 52.32
C ASP A 44 -107.63 53.89 52.07
N GLU A 45 -107.99 52.62 51.87
CA GLU A 45 -107.11 51.59 51.33
C GLU A 45 -106.75 51.88 49.86
N ALA A 46 -107.72 52.21 48.99
CA ALA A 46 -107.46 52.57 47.61
C ALA A 46 -106.58 53.83 47.47
N VAL A 47 -106.71 54.80 48.37
CA VAL A 47 -105.82 55.97 48.46
C VAL A 47 -104.40 55.53 48.79
N ARG A 48 -104.19 54.70 49.83
CA ARG A 48 -102.87 54.16 50.17
C ARG A 48 -102.23 53.38 49.03
N ILE A 49 -103.01 52.53 48.34
CA ILE A 49 -102.55 51.79 47.17
C ILE A 49 -102.11 52.74 46.04
N ASN A 50 -102.83 53.84 45.81
CA ASN A 50 -102.43 54.86 44.83
C ASN A 50 -101.17 55.63 45.27
N GLU A 51 -100.99 55.90 46.57
CA GLU A 51 -99.80 56.56 47.11
C GLU A 51 -98.56 55.66 46.99
N ASP A 52 -98.65 54.38 47.33
CA ASP A 52 -97.55 53.43 47.17
C ASP A 52 -97.26 53.12 45.68
N GLN A 53 -98.27 53.04 44.81
CA GLN A 53 -98.07 52.92 43.35
C GLN A 53 -97.34 54.15 42.77
N ARG A 54 -97.66 55.36 43.24
CA ARG A 54 -96.92 56.58 42.85
C ARG A 54 -95.48 56.53 43.34
N ARG A 55 -95.25 56.22 44.61
CA ARG A 55 -93.91 56.02 45.18
C ARG A 55 -93.10 55.02 44.36
N ILE A 56 -93.65 53.85 44.02
CA ILE A 56 -92.95 52.83 43.21
C ILE A 56 -92.68 53.35 41.79
N THR A 57 -93.61 54.09 41.19
CA THR A 57 -93.44 54.67 39.84
C THR A 57 -92.34 55.74 39.82
N ASP A 58 -92.27 56.60 40.84
CA ASP A 58 -91.29 57.67 40.90
C ASP A 58 -89.89 57.16 41.34
N GLU A 59 -89.84 56.16 42.21
CA GLU A 59 -88.61 55.41 42.55
C GLU A 59 -88.03 54.68 41.32
N THR A 60 -88.86 53.93 40.57
CA THR A 60 -88.39 53.23 39.37
C THR A 60 -88.02 54.18 38.22
N ARG A 61 -88.64 55.35 38.12
CA ARG A 61 -88.16 56.44 37.24
C ARG A 61 -86.78 56.94 37.67
N HIS A 62 -86.57 57.20 38.96
CA HIS A 62 -85.31 57.71 39.47
C HIS A 62 -84.15 56.73 39.23
N GLN A 63 -84.37 55.44 39.50
CA GLN A 63 -83.41 54.36 39.20
C GLN A 63 -83.11 54.23 37.70
N LEU A 64 -84.10 54.45 36.83
CA LEU A 64 -83.92 54.44 35.38
C LEU A 64 -83.14 55.68 34.89
N GLU A 65 -83.40 56.86 35.45
CA GLU A 65 -82.64 58.07 35.17
C GLU A 65 -81.18 57.95 35.66
N GLU A 66 -80.95 57.38 36.83
CA GLU A 66 -79.62 57.12 37.40
C GLU A 66 -78.83 56.14 36.53
N THR A 67 -79.39 54.96 36.21
CA THR A 67 -78.72 53.96 35.36
C THR A 67 -78.48 54.46 33.93
N VAL A 68 -79.36 55.30 33.38
CA VAL A 68 -79.12 55.99 32.09
C VAL A 68 -78.02 57.05 32.20
N ALA A 69 -77.88 57.73 33.33
CA ALA A 69 -76.77 58.67 33.58
C ALA A 69 -75.43 57.93 33.76
N GLU A 70 -75.41 56.77 34.42
CA GLU A 70 -74.23 55.91 34.50
C GLU A 70 -73.82 55.34 33.14
N LEU A 71 -74.77 54.85 32.34
CA LEU A 71 -74.51 54.38 30.97
C LEU A 71 -73.87 55.46 30.11
N LYS A 72 -74.38 56.70 30.16
CA LYS A 72 -73.76 57.84 29.45
C LYS A 72 -72.36 58.14 29.96
N ARG A 73 -72.13 58.15 31.28
CA ARG A 73 -70.79 58.31 31.86
C ARG A 73 -69.82 57.21 31.43
N LEU A 74 -70.30 55.97 31.21
CA LEU A 74 -69.49 54.86 30.71
C LEU A 74 -69.20 55.00 29.20
N GLU A 75 -70.17 55.46 28.41
CA GLU A 75 -70.01 55.72 26.97
C GLU A 75 -69.08 56.91 26.69
N ASP A 76 -69.26 58.02 27.40
CA ASP A 76 -68.42 59.23 27.35
C ASP A 76 -67.04 59.04 28.01
N SER A 77 -66.83 57.95 28.77
CA SER A 77 -65.53 57.67 29.37
C SER A 77 -64.46 57.42 28.29
N GLU A 78 -63.22 57.84 28.53
CA GLU A 78 -62.09 57.57 27.63
C GLU A 78 -61.74 56.06 27.55
N THR A 79 -62.33 55.27 28.46
CA THR A 79 -62.34 53.79 28.51
C THR A 79 -63.56 53.14 27.86
N GLY A 80 -64.53 53.92 27.37
CA GLY A 80 -65.79 53.43 26.81
C GLY A 80 -65.57 52.50 25.60
N LEU A 81 -66.46 51.53 25.42
CA LEU A 81 -66.40 50.51 24.37
C LEU A 81 -65.88 51.00 23.00
N PRO A 82 -66.44 52.06 22.37
CA PRO A 82 -65.97 52.49 21.04
C PRO A 82 -64.50 52.98 21.03
N GLN A 83 -64.01 53.60 22.11
CA GLN A 83 -62.62 54.03 22.21
C GLN A 83 -61.69 52.86 22.57
N ALA A 84 -62.15 51.94 23.43
CA ALA A 84 -61.42 50.69 23.71
C ALA A 84 -61.24 49.84 22.44
N THR A 85 -62.28 49.69 21.62
CA THR A 85 -62.21 48.98 20.33
C THR A 85 -61.25 49.67 19.35
N ARG A 86 -61.28 51.01 19.23
CA ARG A 86 -60.31 51.75 18.39
C ARG A 86 -58.87 51.56 18.85
N ARG A 87 -58.61 51.62 20.16
CA ARG A 87 -57.27 51.40 20.72
C ARG A 87 -56.79 49.96 20.47
N MET A 88 -57.68 48.98 20.58
CA MET A 88 -57.40 47.57 20.24
C MET A 88 -57.12 47.41 18.74
N GLN A 89 -57.91 48.02 17.86
CA GLN A 89 -57.70 47.95 16.41
C GLN A 89 -56.37 48.59 16.00
N ASN A 90 -56.02 49.75 16.55
CA ASN A 90 -54.71 50.38 16.31
C ASN A 90 -53.55 49.53 16.84
N MET A 91 -53.72 48.89 18.00
CA MET A 91 -52.70 47.99 18.58
C MET A 91 -52.50 46.73 17.72
N LEU A 92 -53.58 46.14 17.18
CA LEU A 92 -53.52 45.02 16.25
C LEU A 92 -52.86 45.41 14.91
N MET A 93 -53.13 46.63 14.42
CA MET A 93 -52.50 47.16 13.20
C MET A 93 -50.99 47.33 13.39
N MET A 94 -50.57 48.01 14.47
CA MET A 94 -49.14 48.14 14.81
C MET A 94 -48.46 46.79 15.05
N ALA A 95 -49.16 45.81 15.64
CA ALA A 95 -48.62 44.47 15.86
C ALA A 95 -48.42 43.67 14.55
N ASP A 96 -49.28 43.82 13.54
CA ASP A 96 -49.02 43.19 12.23
C ASP A 96 -47.99 43.99 11.41
N GLU A 97 -47.94 45.32 11.51
CA GLU A 97 -46.85 46.13 10.94
C GLU A 97 -45.48 45.72 11.52
N GLU A 98 -45.37 45.54 12.83
CA GLU A 98 -44.17 45.03 13.51
C GLU A 98 -43.86 43.58 13.12
N ALA A 99 -44.86 42.68 13.10
CA ALA A 99 -44.67 41.30 12.67
C ALA A 99 -44.23 41.20 11.20
N ASN A 100 -44.76 42.02 10.31
CA ASN A 100 -44.31 42.11 8.92
C ASN A 100 -42.90 42.67 8.79
N THR A 101 -42.54 43.68 9.59
CA THR A 101 -41.18 44.21 9.66
C THR A 101 -40.18 43.15 10.12
N ILE A 102 -40.51 42.37 11.15
CA ILE A 102 -39.69 41.24 11.63
C ILE A 102 -39.57 40.15 10.57
N ARG A 103 -40.67 39.76 9.91
CA ARG A 103 -40.68 38.79 8.79
C ARG A 103 -39.77 39.23 7.65
N GLU A 104 -39.79 40.50 7.26
CA GLU A 104 -38.91 41.02 6.22
C GLU A 104 -37.45 41.13 6.65
N HIS A 105 -37.17 41.54 7.89
CA HIS A 105 -35.80 41.59 8.42
C HIS A 105 -35.18 40.20 8.39
N ALA A 106 -35.84 39.21 9.00
CA ALA A 106 -35.39 37.83 9.01
C ALA A 106 -35.24 37.23 7.59
N ARG A 107 -36.05 37.67 6.61
CA ARG A 107 -35.90 37.29 5.21
C ARG A 107 -34.66 37.90 4.56
N ARG A 108 -34.35 39.18 4.84
CA ARG A 108 -33.14 39.86 4.34
C ARG A 108 -31.88 39.25 4.97
N ASP A 109 -31.91 38.94 6.26
CA ASP A 109 -30.81 38.25 6.95
C ASP A 109 -30.58 36.86 6.36
N ALA A 110 -31.64 36.05 6.22
CA ALA A 110 -31.54 34.71 5.67
C ALA A 110 -31.02 34.69 4.23
N GLU A 111 -31.42 35.67 3.39
CA GLU A 111 -30.90 35.80 2.03
C GLU A 111 -29.44 36.26 2.01
N THR A 112 -29.06 37.18 2.91
CA THR A 112 -27.66 37.62 3.06
C THR A 112 -26.75 36.47 3.48
N ILE A 113 -27.15 35.70 4.51
CA ILE A 113 -26.41 34.54 5.03
C ILE A 113 -26.29 33.44 3.96
N ARG A 114 -27.34 33.21 3.14
CA ARG A 114 -27.27 32.29 2.00
C ARG A 114 -26.32 32.80 0.92
N GLY A 115 -26.37 34.09 0.62
CA GLY A 115 -25.47 34.75 -0.33
C GLY A 115 -24.01 34.55 0.06
N THR A 116 -23.63 34.93 1.29
CA THR A 116 -22.26 34.75 1.78
C THR A 116 -21.86 33.28 1.85
N ALA A 117 -22.69 32.40 2.41
CA ALA A 117 -22.39 30.97 2.46
C ALA A 117 -22.20 30.35 1.05
N SER A 118 -22.93 30.84 0.04
CA SER A 118 -22.76 30.40 -1.35
C SER A 118 -21.48 30.94 -1.98
N THR A 119 -21.13 32.21 -1.76
CA THR A 119 -19.86 32.79 -2.28
C THR A 119 -18.65 32.14 -1.62
N ASP A 120 -18.72 31.88 -0.32
CA ASP A 120 -17.62 31.30 0.46
C ASP A 120 -17.43 29.82 0.07
N ALA A 121 -18.52 29.08 -0.11
CA ALA A 121 -18.47 27.71 -0.64
C ALA A 121 -17.98 27.64 -2.09
N GLU A 122 -18.26 28.65 -2.93
CA GLU A 122 -17.65 28.77 -4.26
C GLU A 122 -16.16 29.12 -4.20
N HIS A 123 -15.74 29.99 -3.27
CA HIS A 123 -14.34 30.35 -3.07
C HIS A 123 -13.52 29.13 -2.66
N MET A 124 -13.96 28.42 -1.62
CA MET A 124 -13.33 27.18 -1.14
C MET A 124 -13.28 26.09 -2.22
N ARG A 125 -14.30 25.97 -3.09
CA ARG A 125 -14.24 25.06 -4.25
C ARG A 125 -13.16 25.46 -5.24
N ARG A 126 -13.07 26.74 -5.62
CA ARG A 126 -12.05 27.25 -6.55
C ARG A 126 -10.63 27.07 -6.00
N GLU A 127 -10.43 27.30 -4.69
CA GLU A 127 -9.15 27.07 -4.02
C GLU A 127 -8.77 25.59 -3.95
N ALA A 128 -9.72 24.70 -3.64
CA ALA A 128 -9.52 23.26 -3.65
C ALA A 128 -9.23 22.72 -5.07
N GLU A 129 -9.90 23.25 -6.09
CA GLU A 129 -9.66 22.94 -7.50
C GLU A 129 -8.25 23.41 -7.93
N ALA A 130 -7.87 24.66 -7.62
CA ALA A 130 -6.59 25.25 -8.00
C ALA A 130 -5.38 24.59 -7.29
N THR A 131 -5.51 24.27 -6.00
CA THR A 131 -4.48 23.50 -5.27
C THR A 131 -4.36 22.07 -5.80
N ALA A 132 -5.48 21.42 -6.14
CA ALA A 132 -5.47 20.11 -6.75
C ALA A 132 -4.93 20.12 -8.20
N THR A 133 -5.04 21.22 -8.97
CA THR A 133 -4.34 21.31 -10.27
C THR A 133 -2.84 21.53 -10.09
N ALA A 134 -2.43 22.43 -9.18
CA ALA A 134 -1.01 22.67 -8.90
C ALA A 134 -0.28 21.38 -8.44
N LEU A 135 -0.89 20.59 -7.54
CA LEU A 135 -0.34 19.30 -7.11
C LEU A 135 -0.26 18.26 -8.25
N ARG A 136 -1.18 18.29 -9.22
CA ARG A 136 -1.11 17.40 -10.41
C ARG A 136 0.01 17.83 -11.35
N GLU A 137 0.22 19.13 -11.52
CA GLU A 137 1.31 19.69 -12.33
C GLU A 137 2.68 19.41 -11.69
N GLU A 138 2.80 19.55 -10.37
CA GLU A 138 4.01 19.18 -9.61
C GLU A 138 4.31 17.67 -9.72
N CYS A 139 3.32 16.81 -9.48
CA CYS A 139 3.47 15.36 -9.65
C CYS A 139 3.84 14.96 -11.09
N ALA A 140 3.23 15.59 -12.11
CA ALA A 140 3.56 15.33 -13.51
C ALA A 140 4.99 15.78 -13.84
N GLY A 141 5.42 16.94 -13.32
CA GLY A 141 6.80 17.41 -13.40
C GLY A 141 7.78 16.43 -12.78
N LEU A 142 7.52 15.97 -11.54
CA LEU A 142 8.35 15.00 -10.83
C LEU A 142 8.43 13.64 -11.53
N VAL A 143 7.35 13.16 -12.15
CA VAL A 143 7.36 11.93 -12.96
C VAL A 143 8.24 12.10 -14.19
N ALA A 144 8.06 13.17 -14.97
CA ALA A 144 8.91 13.45 -16.12
C ALA A 144 10.39 13.61 -15.71
N ASP A 145 10.66 14.22 -14.56
CA ASP A 145 12.01 14.38 -14.01
C ASP A 145 12.65 13.04 -13.62
N LEU A 146 11.85 12.04 -13.21
CA LEU A 146 12.31 10.68 -12.92
C LEU A 146 12.48 9.85 -14.20
N GLU A 147 11.61 10.02 -15.19
CA GLU A 147 11.73 9.39 -16.51
C GLU A 147 13.00 9.86 -17.23
N ASN A 148 13.25 11.18 -17.29
CA ASN A 148 14.49 11.75 -17.84
C ASN A 148 15.75 11.23 -17.12
N LYS A 149 15.71 11.09 -15.78
CA LYS A 149 16.83 10.53 -14.99
C LYS A 149 17.04 9.05 -15.30
N ARG A 150 15.97 8.29 -15.48
CA ARG A 150 16.02 6.88 -15.86
C ARG A 150 16.58 6.70 -17.27
N GLU A 151 16.05 7.39 -18.27
CA GLU A 151 16.54 7.30 -19.66
C GLU A 151 18.04 7.62 -19.75
N ARG A 152 18.50 8.61 -18.97
CA ARG A 152 19.92 8.91 -18.85
C ARG A 152 20.71 7.75 -18.23
N ILE A 153 20.25 7.17 -17.13
CA ILE A 153 20.92 6.04 -16.46
C ILE A 153 20.95 4.79 -17.36
N ASP A 154 19.84 4.48 -18.02
CA ASP A 154 19.72 3.35 -18.95
C ASP A 154 20.65 3.55 -20.18
N SER A 155 20.79 4.79 -20.68
CA SER A 155 21.73 5.17 -21.75
C SER A 155 23.20 5.13 -21.30
N ASP A 156 23.52 5.71 -20.13
CA ASP A 156 24.87 5.71 -19.54
C ASP A 156 25.31 4.24 -19.31
N HIS A 157 24.44 3.36 -18.81
CA HIS A 157 24.70 1.93 -18.68
C HIS A 157 24.89 1.21 -20.01
N ALA A 158 24.03 1.45 -21.01
CA ALA A 158 24.17 0.84 -22.34
C ALA A 158 25.50 1.22 -23.02
N SER A 159 25.97 2.46 -22.80
CA SER A 159 27.29 2.90 -23.29
C SER A 159 28.45 2.17 -22.59
N GLN A 160 28.35 1.97 -21.27
CA GLN A 160 29.36 1.26 -20.48
C GLN A 160 29.43 -0.23 -20.82
N THR A 161 28.28 -0.90 -21.01
CA THR A 161 28.28 -2.31 -21.43
C THR A 161 28.90 -2.48 -22.81
N ALA A 162 28.56 -1.60 -23.76
CA ALA A 162 29.16 -1.63 -25.10
C ALA A 162 30.68 -1.37 -25.07
N GLU A 163 31.17 -0.46 -24.22
CA GLU A 163 32.60 -0.20 -24.06
C GLU A 163 33.34 -1.41 -23.44
N ILE A 164 32.74 -2.06 -22.43
CA ILE A 164 33.29 -3.26 -21.79
C ILE A 164 33.33 -4.44 -22.77
N GLU A 165 32.27 -4.64 -23.55
CA GLU A 165 32.17 -5.68 -24.57
C GLU A 165 33.19 -5.46 -25.70
N ALA A 166 33.32 -4.22 -26.22
CA ALA A 166 34.31 -3.89 -27.24
C ALA A 166 35.75 -4.15 -26.77
N LYS A 167 36.10 -3.77 -25.54
CA LYS A 167 37.41 -4.08 -24.92
C LYS A 167 37.62 -5.57 -24.71
N ARG A 168 36.57 -6.31 -24.34
CA ARG A 168 36.62 -7.77 -24.16
C ARG A 168 36.88 -8.49 -25.49
N GLU A 169 36.21 -8.06 -26.56
CA GLU A 169 36.47 -8.57 -27.91
C GLU A 169 37.87 -8.23 -28.40
N GLU A 170 38.35 -7.02 -28.13
CA GLU A 170 39.72 -6.60 -28.51
C GLU A 170 40.78 -7.43 -27.80
N MET A 171 40.65 -7.65 -26.48
CA MET A 171 41.54 -8.56 -25.73
C MET A 171 41.47 -9.99 -26.27
N HIS A 172 40.27 -10.53 -26.54
CA HIS A 172 40.14 -11.86 -27.14
C HIS A 172 40.78 -11.95 -28.54
N ARG A 173 40.66 -10.91 -29.37
CA ARG A 173 41.32 -10.83 -30.69
C ARG A 173 42.85 -10.77 -30.57
N SER A 174 43.41 -10.00 -29.62
CA SER A 174 44.85 -9.96 -29.36
C SER A 174 45.38 -11.33 -28.92
N ILE A 175 44.74 -11.93 -27.91
CA ILE A 175 45.13 -13.25 -27.38
C ILE A 175 45.03 -14.35 -28.46
N GLN A 176 44.03 -14.29 -29.34
CA GLN A 176 43.92 -15.21 -30.47
C GLN A 176 45.01 -15.00 -31.53
N ALA A 177 45.38 -13.75 -31.83
CA ALA A 177 46.49 -13.45 -32.74
C ALA A 177 47.82 -13.96 -32.16
N GLU A 178 48.15 -13.57 -30.92
CA GLU A 178 49.37 -13.99 -30.21
C GLU A 178 49.46 -15.53 -30.09
N TYR A 179 48.35 -16.21 -29.80
CA TYR A 179 48.28 -17.67 -29.75
C TYR A 179 48.56 -18.30 -31.13
N ASN A 180 47.95 -17.77 -32.20
CA ASN A 180 48.16 -18.27 -33.55
C ASN A 180 49.60 -18.04 -34.03
N ASP A 181 50.18 -16.88 -33.73
CA ASP A 181 51.57 -16.56 -34.06
C ASP A 181 52.53 -17.50 -33.34
N VAL A 182 52.40 -17.67 -32.02
CA VAL A 182 53.21 -18.62 -31.22
C VAL A 182 53.03 -20.06 -31.68
N MET A 183 51.81 -20.49 -32.04
CA MET A 183 51.57 -21.83 -32.58
C MET A 183 52.17 -22.01 -33.97
N SER A 184 52.15 -20.98 -34.82
CA SER A 184 52.78 -21.03 -36.14
C SER A 184 54.31 -21.12 -36.04
N GLN A 185 54.92 -20.38 -35.10
CA GLN A 185 56.35 -20.46 -34.80
C GLN A 185 56.74 -21.82 -34.23
N ALA A 186 55.99 -22.33 -33.25
CA ALA A 186 56.23 -23.67 -32.69
C ALA A 186 56.10 -24.77 -33.76
N GLN A 187 55.20 -24.60 -34.74
CA GLN A 187 55.10 -25.50 -35.89
C GLN A 187 56.29 -25.35 -36.85
N SER A 188 56.73 -24.14 -37.20
CA SER A 188 57.91 -23.95 -38.05
C SER A 188 59.15 -24.56 -37.41
N ASP A 189 59.40 -24.27 -36.13
CA ASP A 189 60.55 -24.76 -35.39
C ASP A 189 60.52 -26.29 -35.26
N ALA A 190 59.36 -26.89 -35.02
CA ALA A 190 59.19 -28.35 -35.04
C ALA A 190 59.46 -28.95 -36.43
N THR A 191 58.99 -28.34 -37.52
CA THR A 191 59.27 -28.83 -38.88
C THR A 191 60.74 -28.70 -39.26
N GLU A 192 61.42 -27.63 -38.82
CA GLU A 192 62.85 -27.42 -39.02
C GLU A 192 63.68 -28.43 -38.23
N MET A 193 63.35 -28.68 -36.96
CA MET A 193 63.99 -29.75 -36.16
C MET A 193 63.77 -31.14 -36.78
N LEU A 194 62.59 -31.43 -37.33
CA LEU A 194 62.33 -32.66 -38.09
C LEU A 194 63.11 -32.73 -39.40
N ARG A 195 63.38 -31.58 -40.05
CA ARG A 195 64.21 -31.50 -41.26
C ARG A 195 65.69 -31.76 -40.94
N GLN A 196 66.23 -31.10 -39.92
CA GLN A 196 67.61 -31.26 -39.47
C GLN A 196 67.90 -32.68 -38.97
N THR A 197 66.97 -33.27 -38.20
CA THR A 197 67.15 -34.65 -37.72
C THR A 197 67.11 -35.68 -38.85
N ARG A 198 66.24 -35.52 -39.86
CA ARG A 198 66.26 -36.34 -41.09
C ARG A 198 67.58 -36.22 -41.84
N GLN A 199 68.05 -34.99 -42.10
CA GLN A 199 69.34 -34.77 -42.77
C GLN A 199 70.50 -35.42 -42.02
N ARG A 200 70.51 -35.33 -40.68
CA ARG A 200 71.54 -35.99 -39.86
C ARG A 200 71.44 -37.53 -39.87
N CYS A 201 70.24 -38.09 -39.98
CA CYS A 201 70.07 -39.52 -40.22
C CYS A 201 70.58 -39.93 -41.61
N GLU A 202 70.24 -39.18 -42.66
CA GLU A 202 70.74 -39.39 -44.04
C GLU A 202 72.28 -39.29 -44.09
N GLU A 203 72.89 -38.32 -43.41
CA GLU A 203 74.34 -38.19 -43.24
C GLU A 203 74.93 -39.44 -42.58
N LEU A 204 74.44 -39.83 -41.40
CA LEU A 204 74.92 -41.00 -40.66
C LEU A 204 74.69 -42.31 -41.43
N GLU A 205 73.60 -42.44 -42.18
CA GLU A 205 73.34 -43.58 -43.07
C GLU A 205 74.35 -43.61 -44.22
N THR A 206 74.66 -42.49 -44.87
CA THR A 206 75.69 -42.48 -45.93
C THR A 206 77.11 -42.67 -45.39
N GLU A 207 77.44 -42.18 -44.19
CA GLU A 207 78.71 -42.48 -43.52
C GLU A 207 78.81 -43.96 -43.14
N SER A 208 77.74 -44.53 -42.59
CA SER A 208 77.64 -45.97 -42.29
C SER A 208 77.79 -46.81 -43.55
N GLN A 209 77.09 -46.47 -44.65
CA GLN A 209 77.22 -47.14 -45.94
C GLN A 209 78.65 -47.05 -46.51
N ARG A 210 79.31 -45.88 -46.43
CA ARG A 210 80.72 -45.71 -46.83
C ARG A 210 81.66 -46.55 -45.97
N TYR A 211 81.42 -46.62 -44.67
CA TYR A 211 82.22 -47.41 -43.73
C TYR A 211 82.04 -48.91 -43.97
N HIS A 212 80.81 -49.37 -44.20
CA HIS A 212 80.50 -50.75 -44.58
C HIS A 212 81.11 -51.12 -45.94
N ALA A 213 80.99 -50.26 -46.96
CA ALA A 213 81.64 -50.48 -48.26
C ALA A 213 83.16 -50.62 -48.11
N ARG A 214 83.80 -49.72 -47.36
CA ARG A 214 85.24 -49.80 -47.07
C ARG A 214 85.64 -51.07 -46.32
N ILE A 215 84.80 -51.57 -45.40
CA ILE A 215 85.03 -52.85 -44.72
C ILE A 215 84.91 -54.01 -45.71
N VAL A 216 83.93 -53.98 -46.63
CA VAL A 216 83.79 -55.01 -47.68
C VAL A 216 84.99 -54.97 -48.62
N ASP A 217 85.45 -53.80 -49.07
CA ASP A 217 86.68 -53.65 -49.88
C ASP A 217 87.92 -54.19 -49.14
N ASP A 218 88.06 -53.92 -47.84
CA ASP A 218 89.16 -54.45 -47.01
C ASP A 218 89.05 -55.97 -46.79
N LEU A 219 87.84 -56.53 -46.74
CA LEU A 219 87.59 -57.96 -46.60
C LEU A 219 87.82 -58.69 -47.93
N ASP A 220 87.35 -58.17 -49.05
CA ASP A 220 87.59 -58.71 -50.39
C ASP A 220 89.07 -58.57 -50.76
N GLY A 221 89.71 -57.46 -50.39
CA GLY A 221 91.16 -57.27 -50.50
C GLY A 221 91.98 -58.21 -49.61
N ARG A 222 91.41 -58.77 -48.54
CA ARG A 222 92.00 -59.87 -47.75
C ARG A 222 91.66 -61.23 -48.35
N ALA A 223 90.45 -61.44 -48.85
CA ALA A 223 90.03 -62.67 -49.51
C ALA A 223 90.84 -62.93 -50.78
N ALA A 224 91.09 -61.91 -51.61
CA ALA A 224 91.97 -61.98 -52.77
C ALA A 224 93.43 -62.30 -52.39
N LYS A 225 93.93 -61.80 -51.26
CA LYS A 225 95.26 -62.17 -50.72
C LYS A 225 95.29 -63.60 -50.19
N LEU A 226 94.23 -64.05 -49.52
CA LEU A 226 94.10 -65.43 -49.05
C LEU A 226 93.96 -66.41 -50.22
N GLU A 227 93.26 -66.04 -51.27
CA GLU A 227 93.12 -66.85 -52.49
C GLU A 227 94.41 -66.82 -53.33
N SER A 228 95.17 -65.72 -53.37
CA SER A 228 96.51 -65.73 -53.99
C SER A 228 97.54 -66.51 -53.16
N PHE A 229 97.47 -66.46 -51.83
CA PHE A 229 98.23 -67.37 -50.96
C PHE A 229 97.80 -68.82 -51.16
N ARG A 230 96.50 -69.10 -51.32
CA ARG A 230 95.98 -70.44 -51.61
C ARG A 230 96.45 -70.94 -52.98
N GLN A 231 96.47 -70.09 -54.01
CA GLN A 231 96.99 -70.41 -55.33
C GLN A 231 98.50 -70.67 -55.27
N LEU A 232 99.27 -69.87 -54.54
CA LEU A 232 100.69 -70.11 -54.28
C LEU A 232 100.92 -71.41 -53.47
N ILE A 233 100.05 -71.73 -52.51
CA ILE A 233 100.07 -72.99 -51.76
C ILE A 233 99.70 -74.17 -52.67
N LEU A 234 98.76 -74.01 -53.59
CA LEU A 234 98.41 -75.04 -54.58
C LEU A 234 99.51 -75.22 -55.63
N GLU A 235 100.19 -74.16 -56.05
CA GLU A 235 101.32 -74.20 -57.00
C GLU A 235 102.58 -74.77 -56.34
N THR A 236 102.84 -74.47 -55.06
CA THR A 236 103.92 -75.12 -54.29
C THR A 236 103.56 -76.56 -53.90
N LEU A 237 102.29 -76.88 -53.65
CA LEU A 237 101.81 -78.26 -53.49
C LEU A 237 101.84 -79.04 -54.81
N ASP A 238 101.59 -78.41 -55.96
CA ASP A 238 101.58 -79.10 -57.26
C ASP A 238 102.98 -79.22 -57.86
N SER A 239 103.88 -78.27 -57.62
CA SER A 239 105.31 -78.48 -57.85
C SER A 239 105.90 -79.53 -56.88
N MET A 240 105.43 -79.60 -55.63
CA MET A 240 105.70 -80.75 -54.77
C MET A 240 104.97 -82.04 -55.22
N SER A 241 103.83 -81.97 -55.90
CA SER A 241 103.14 -83.15 -56.47
C SER A 241 103.90 -83.66 -57.70
N GLY A 242 104.44 -82.77 -58.53
CA GLY A 242 105.41 -83.05 -59.58
C GLY A 242 106.69 -83.67 -59.03
N PHE A 243 107.27 -83.09 -57.97
CA PHE A 243 108.46 -83.62 -57.32
C PHE A 243 108.21 -84.98 -56.65
N ALA A 244 107.08 -85.15 -55.98
CA ALA A 244 106.66 -86.39 -55.34
C ALA A 244 106.15 -87.44 -56.33
N SER A 245 105.69 -87.08 -57.52
CA SER A 245 105.37 -88.02 -58.61
C SER A 245 106.62 -88.45 -59.37
N MET A 246 107.60 -87.56 -59.57
CA MET A 246 108.97 -87.95 -59.92
C MET A 246 109.50 -88.98 -58.91
N TYR A 247 109.43 -88.70 -57.60
CA TYR A 247 109.87 -89.65 -56.57
C TYR A 247 109.01 -90.92 -56.47
N ARG A 248 107.70 -90.86 -56.76
CA ARG A 248 106.83 -92.05 -56.82
C ARG A 248 107.08 -92.91 -58.05
N SER A 249 107.60 -92.32 -59.13
CA SER A 249 108.06 -93.06 -60.32
C SER A 249 109.42 -93.75 -60.12
N SER A 250 110.23 -93.32 -59.13
CA SER A 250 111.49 -93.96 -58.76
C SER A 250 111.40 -94.86 -57.51
N VAL A 251 110.34 -94.76 -56.70
CA VAL A 251 110.15 -95.55 -55.47
C VAL A 251 108.81 -96.32 -55.49
N THR A 252 108.61 -97.12 -56.54
CA THR A 252 107.59 -98.19 -56.58
C THR A 252 108.22 -99.56 -56.89
N GLN A 253 109.37 -99.86 -56.27
CA GLN A 253 110.07 -101.15 -56.42
C GLN A 253 110.52 -101.80 -55.10
N GLN A 254 109.81 -101.62 -53.97
CA GLN A 254 110.03 -102.46 -52.78
C GLN A 254 108.84 -102.51 -51.81
N SER A 255 108.75 -103.65 -51.10
CA SER A 255 107.92 -103.98 -49.92
C SER A 255 106.39 -103.73 -49.95
N ALA A 256 105.65 -104.81 -49.67
CA ALA A 256 104.32 -104.76 -49.07
C ALA A 256 104.42 -105.09 -47.56
N VAL A 257 103.25 -105.27 -46.89
CA VAL A 257 103.00 -105.92 -45.58
C VAL A 257 102.72 -105.00 -44.37
N ALA A 258 101.63 -105.39 -43.66
CA ALA A 258 101.23 -105.11 -42.27
C ALA A 258 100.57 -103.76 -41.87
N ALA A 259 99.69 -103.90 -40.86
CA ALA A 259 99.01 -102.90 -40.02
C ALA A 259 99.54 -103.07 -38.56
N PRO A 260 98.91 -102.63 -37.42
CA PRO A 260 97.63 -101.93 -37.21
C PRO A 260 97.66 -100.83 -36.09
N GLN A 261 96.46 -100.41 -35.62
CA GLN A 261 96.07 -100.24 -34.19
C GLN A 261 96.12 -98.86 -33.45
N GLU A 262 94.95 -98.51 -32.88
CA GLU A 262 94.57 -97.76 -31.64
C GLU A 262 94.95 -96.28 -31.29
N TRP A 263 93.88 -95.48 -31.04
CA TRP A 263 93.48 -94.67 -29.84
C TRP A 263 94.47 -94.49 -28.65
N PRO A 264 94.45 -93.39 -27.84
CA PRO A 264 93.30 -92.63 -27.23
C PRO A 264 93.31 -91.10 -27.53
N ALA A 265 92.31 -90.24 -27.25
CA ALA A 265 91.45 -89.92 -26.07
C ALA A 265 92.09 -88.99 -24.99
N LEU A 266 91.25 -88.31 -24.18
CA LEU A 266 91.53 -87.30 -23.11
C LEU A 266 91.89 -85.85 -23.56
N THR A 267 91.54 -84.75 -22.86
CA THR A 267 90.44 -84.43 -21.89
C THR A 267 90.27 -82.90 -21.67
N GLU A 268 89.03 -82.45 -21.50
CA GLU A 268 88.51 -81.48 -20.49
C GLU A 268 88.89 -79.97 -20.40
N HIS A 269 87.97 -79.25 -19.74
CA HIS A 269 87.94 -77.87 -19.21
C HIS A 269 88.86 -77.71 -17.94
N PRO A 270 88.87 -76.64 -17.08
CA PRO A 270 87.94 -75.50 -16.92
C PRO A 270 88.53 -74.12 -16.47
N ASN A 271 87.66 -73.29 -15.86
CA ASN A 271 87.85 -71.99 -15.12
C ASN A 271 88.06 -70.71 -15.97
N ALA A 272 87.46 -69.53 -15.68
CA ALA A 272 86.96 -68.84 -14.45
C ALA A 272 88.07 -68.12 -13.64
N ALA A 273 87.87 -67.03 -12.87
CA ALA A 273 86.70 -66.15 -12.54
C ALA A 273 87.24 -64.69 -12.31
N ALA A 274 86.56 -63.65 -11.82
CA ALA A 274 85.18 -63.33 -11.35
C ALA A 274 84.86 -61.86 -11.82
N ASP A 275 84.35 -60.82 -11.13
CA ASP A 275 83.64 -60.48 -9.85
C ASP A 275 83.18 -58.99 -10.01
N GLU A 276 82.33 -58.29 -9.22
CA GLU A 276 81.36 -58.55 -8.13
C GLU A 276 80.25 -57.44 -8.24
N LEU A 277 79.46 -57.21 -7.18
CA LEU A 277 78.61 -56.03 -6.90
C LEU A 277 77.30 -55.82 -7.70
N ARG A 278 76.16 -55.55 -7.06
CA ARG A 278 75.69 -55.97 -5.72
C ARG A 278 74.16 -55.81 -5.63
N ARG A 279 73.51 -56.60 -4.77
CA ARG A 279 72.17 -56.30 -4.20
C ARG A 279 72.27 -56.36 -2.68
N HIS A 280 71.63 -55.44 -1.96
CA HIS A 280 71.03 -55.66 -0.62
C HIS A 280 70.33 -54.37 -0.15
N GLY A 281 69.28 -54.51 0.68
CA GLY A 281 68.59 -53.40 1.32
C GLY A 281 67.11 -53.70 1.58
N GLN A 282 66.80 -54.29 2.74
CA GLN A 282 65.43 -54.53 3.20
C GLN A 282 65.37 -54.47 4.74
N ASP A 283 64.18 -54.12 5.26
CA ASP A 283 63.73 -54.15 6.65
C ASP A 283 64.30 -53.11 7.64
N GLY A 284 63.41 -52.60 8.51
CA GLY A 284 63.68 -51.64 9.58
C GLY A 284 62.42 -50.88 10.02
N ALA A 285 61.76 -51.32 11.10
CA ALA A 285 60.51 -50.74 11.58
C ALA A 285 60.46 -50.57 13.10
N VAL A 286 60.12 -49.35 13.57
CA VAL A 286 59.66 -49.00 14.93
C VAL A 286 58.62 -47.87 14.78
N ALA A 287 57.74 -47.66 15.76
CA ALA A 287 56.46 -46.95 15.57
C ALA A 287 56.21 -45.76 16.55
N ILE A 288 54.99 -45.21 16.45
CA ILE A 288 54.28 -44.28 17.38
C ILE A 288 54.59 -42.78 17.25
N ALA A 289 53.62 -42.03 16.70
CA ALA A 289 53.08 -40.77 17.27
C ALA A 289 51.71 -40.44 16.65
N HIS A 290 50.87 -39.68 17.36
CA HIS A 290 49.56 -39.20 16.87
C HIS A 290 49.68 -37.91 16.03
N GLY A 291 48.69 -37.63 15.18
CA GLY A 291 48.57 -36.36 14.47
C GLY A 291 47.33 -36.28 13.58
N GLU A 292 46.19 -35.86 14.14
CA GLU A 292 45.02 -35.44 13.36
C GLU A 292 45.28 -34.06 12.72
N ASN A 293 44.84 -33.85 11.47
CA ASN A 293 44.13 -32.64 10.97
C ASN A 293 44.22 -32.49 9.43
N GLY A 294 43.19 -31.85 8.84
CA GLY A 294 43.30 -31.15 7.55
C GLY A 294 42.68 -31.88 6.34
N PRO A 295 41.81 -31.22 5.55
CA PRO A 295 41.04 -31.89 4.49
C PRO A 295 41.65 -31.76 3.09
N ALA A 296 41.48 -32.80 2.26
CA ALA A 296 41.64 -32.70 0.81
C ALA A 296 40.34 -32.20 0.16
N GLY A 297 40.46 -31.25 -0.78
CA GLY A 297 39.32 -30.62 -1.46
C GLY A 297 38.67 -31.47 -2.56
N HIS A 298 37.52 -31.01 -3.05
CA HIS A 298 36.74 -31.69 -4.09
C HIS A 298 37.45 -31.82 -5.44
N ALA A 299 37.13 -32.90 -6.16
CA ALA A 299 37.17 -32.92 -7.63
C ALA A 299 35.88 -33.59 -8.15
N GLY A 300 35.06 -32.84 -8.88
CA GLY A 300 33.84 -33.36 -9.50
C GLY A 300 33.02 -32.26 -10.19
N PRO A 301 32.79 -32.37 -11.52
CA PRO A 301 31.83 -31.52 -12.20
C PRO A 301 30.95 -32.30 -13.20
N VAL A 302 29.72 -32.65 -12.81
CA VAL A 302 28.60 -32.77 -13.76
C VAL A 302 27.33 -32.27 -13.08
N GLY A 303 26.69 -31.26 -13.67
CA GLY A 303 25.38 -30.78 -13.27
C GLY A 303 24.86 -29.69 -14.21
N PRO A 304 23.60 -29.76 -14.61
CA PRO A 304 22.88 -28.56 -15.05
C PRO A 304 21.41 -28.57 -14.58
N VAL A 305 21.10 -27.82 -13.50
CA VAL A 305 19.71 -27.47 -13.13
C VAL A 305 19.65 -26.06 -12.55
N GLY A 306 18.82 -25.21 -13.16
CA GLY A 306 17.94 -24.25 -12.49
C GLY A 306 18.55 -23.09 -11.67
N PRO A 307 18.28 -21.81 -12.01
CA PRO A 307 18.74 -20.69 -11.20
C PRO A 307 17.91 -20.52 -9.93
N VAL A 308 18.58 -20.45 -8.78
CA VAL A 308 18.07 -19.75 -7.58
C VAL A 308 18.91 -18.49 -7.44
N GLY A 309 18.35 -17.36 -7.85
CA GLY A 309 18.97 -16.06 -7.61
C GLY A 309 18.82 -15.69 -6.13
N HIS A 310 19.93 -15.35 -5.48
CA HIS A 310 19.90 -14.65 -4.20
C HIS A 310 20.79 -13.42 -4.34
N GLU A 311 20.17 -12.24 -4.39
CA GLU A 311 20.87 -10.96 -4.54
C GLU A 311 21.47 -10.52 -3.21
N ASP A 312 22.60 -9.79 -3.26
CA ASP A 312 23.21 -9.11 -2.11
C ASP A 312 22.33 -7.95 -1.63
N ASN A 313 21.35 -8.28 -0.78
CA ASN A 313 20.37 -7.32 -0.29
C ASN A 313 20.84 -6.60 0.98
N GLU A 314 21.89 -5.78 0.87
CA GLU A 314 22.19 -4.72 1.85
C GLU A 314 21.21 -3.53 1.72
N ARG A 315 19.90 -3.80 1.73
CA ARG A 315 18.88 -2.76 1.91
C ARG A 315 18.08 -3.03 3.18
N ARG A 316 18.24 -2.09 4.11
CA ARG A 316 17.27 -1.65 5.14
C ARG A 316 16.15 -2.65 5.42
N ARG A 317 16.25 -3.37 6.55
CA ARG A 317 15.11 -4.12 7.11
C ARG A 317 13.95 -3.16 7.39
N ILE A 318 12.99 -3.11 6.48
CA ILE A 318 11.66 -2.59 6.75
C ILE A 318 10.97 -3.67 7.59
N SER A 319 10.62 -3.34 8.83
CA SER A 319 9.82 -4.23 9.67
C SER A 319 8.48 -4.53 8.97
N PRO A 320 7.92 -5.75 9.10
CA PRO A 320 6.54 -5.97 8.68
C PRO A 320 5.64 -5.01 9.47
N ILE A 321 4.83 -4.23 8.76
CA ILE A 321 3.80 -3.41 9.39
C ILE A 321 2.75 -4.37 9.95
N THR A 322 2.61 -4.38 11.27
CA THR A 322 1.53 -5.06 11.98
C THR A 322 0.34 -4.12 12.10
N ASP A 323 -0.85 -4.58 11.71
CA ASP A 323 -2.10 -3.80 11.72
C ASP A 323 -2.66 -3.48 13.14
N GLU A 324 -1.81 -3.44 14.17
CA GLU A 324 -2.21 -3.19 15.57
C GLU A 324 -1.64 -1.90 16.20
N ASP A 325 -0.77 -1.14 15.52
CA ASP A 325 -0.31 0.18 15.98
C ASP A 325 -1.27 1.34 15.60
N VAL A 326 -2.59 1.09 15.70
CA VAL A 326 -3.63 2.14 15.61
C VAL A 326 -4.03 2.58 17.02
N LEU A 327 -3.07 3.11 17.78
CA LEU A 327 -3.29 3.67 19.10
C LEU A 327 -3.15 5.20 19.10
N GLY A 328 -4.31 5.87 19.02
CA GLY A 328 -4.51 7.18 19.64
C GLY A 328 -3.71 8.35 19.06
N GLU A 329 -3.97 8.73 17.81
CA GLU A 329 -3.78 10.13 17.43
C GLU A 329 -4.86 10.95 18.17
N GLU A 330 -4.47 11.67 19.23
CA GLU A 330 -5.37 12.50 20.03
C GLU A 330 -5.88 13.69 19.20
N VAL A 331 -7.01 13.52 18.52
CA VAL A 331 -7.74 14.62 17.89
C VAL A 331 -8.13 15.64 18.97
N PRO A 332 -7.65 16.89 18.92
CA PRO A 332 -8.03 17.91 19.90
C PRO A 332 -9.48 18.32 19.67
N LEU A 333 -10.40 17.70 20.43
CA LEU A 333 -11.83 18.02 20.41
C LEU A 333 -12.07 19.44 20.96
N ALA A 334 -12.02 20.42 20.06
CA ALA A 334 -12.39 21.80 20.31
C ALA A 334 -13.91 21.96 20.50
N SER A 335 -14.43 21.43 21.63
CA SER A 335 -15.86 21.38 21.93
C SER A 335 -16.20 21.83 23.35
N GLU A 336 -15.59 22.92 23.84
CA GLU A 336 -16.16 23.66 24.97
C GLU A 336 -17.31 24.56 24.50
N SER A 337 -18.53 24.14 24.82
CA SER A 337 -19.75 24.88 24.54
C SER A 337 -19.83 26.13 25.43
N LYS A 338 -19.63 27.30 24.82
CA LYS A 338 -19.69 28.62 25.45
C LYS A 338 -21.07 28.89 26.07
N GLN A 339 -21.26 28.50 27.33
CA GLN A 339 -22.46 28.84 28.09
C GLN A 339 -22.57 30.37 28.25
N PRO A 340 -23.75 30.99 28.01
CA PRO A 340 -23.98 32.38 28.32
C PRO A 340 -24.16 32.56 29.84
N ALA A 341 -23.09 32.95 30.53
CA ALA A 341 -23.15 33.29 31.95
C ALA A 341 -24.04 34.53 32.16
N SER A 342 -25.26 34.32 32.68
CA SER A 342 -26.17 35.40 33.05
C SER A 342 -25.66 36.14 34.29
N ALA A 343 -24.90 37.21 34.06
CA ALA A 343 -24.31 38.05 35.11
C ALA A 343 -25.02 39.41 35.17
N VAL A 344 -26.04 39.51 36.03
CA VAL A 344 -26.68 40.79 36.35
C VAL A 344 -25.67 41.67 37.06
N GLY A 345 -25.30 42.80 36.44
CA GLY A 345 -24.24 43.67 36.94
C GLY A 345 -24.43 45.13 36.53
N HIS A 346 -25.33 45.85 37.21
CA HIS A 346 -25.36 47.31 37.17
C HIS A 346 -24.21 47.89 38.02
N PRO A 347 -23.40 48.80 37.46
CA PRO A 347 -22.85 49.93 38.18
C PRO A 347 -23.58 51.23 37.80
N VAL A 348 -23.89 52.05 38.80
CA VAL A 348 -24.51 53.37 38.61
C VAL A 348 -23.45 54.38 38.15
N HIS A 349 -23.61 54.96 36.96
CA HIS A 349 -22.85 56.14 36.56
C HIS A 349 -23.55 57.42 37.05
N SER A 350 -23.11 57.90 38.22
CA SER A 350 -23.48 59.23 38.73
C SER A 350 -22.68 60.33 38.01
N SER A 351 -23.20 60.84 36.90
CA SER A 351 -22.61 61.99 36.20
C SER A 351 -22.94 63.30 36.93
N THR A 352 -22.00 63.76 37.74
CA THR A 352 -22.11 65.00 38.54
C THR A 352 -21.48 66.19 37.80
N GLN A 353 -22.27 67.26 37.64
CA GLN A 353 -21.86 68.65 37.31
C GLN A 353 -21.13 68.92 35.97
N GLY A 354 -21.62 69.92 35.23
CA GLY A 354 -20.96 70.44 34.03
C GLY A 354 -21.73 71.60 33.37
N SER A 355 -21.49 72.82 33.88
CA SER A 355 -22.10 74.11 33.48
C SER A 355 -23.57 74.34 33.87
#